data_AF-A0A8T7BL14-F1
#
_entry.id   AF-A0A8T7BL14-F1
#
_cell.length_a   1.000
_cell.length_b   1.000
_cell.length_c   1.000
_cell.angle_alpha   90.00
_cell.angle_beta   90.00
_cell.angle_gamma   90.00
#
_symmetry.space_group_name_H-M   'P 1'
#
loop_
_entity.id
_entity.type
_entity.pdbx_description
1 polymer ?
#
loop_
_entity_poly.entity_id
_entity_poly.type
_entity_poly.pdbx_seq_one_letter_code
_entity_poly.pdbx_strand_id
1 'polypeptide(L)'
;FLFHQLDGPISYITDAGQKNTDMVPSGKSIIQPWVCYPESAKLVAMSDDEITGLCISELENVFPEISGWIEHIHMTRHPYGVPFHSTGHVRRACDFMHAMDRRKISFCGDYFSGGYMESALWSAERAAKMFG
;
A
#
# COMPACT_ATOMS: atom_id res chain seq x y z
N PHE A 1 -14.66 -9.42 -1.72
CA PHE A 1 -14.09 -8.36 -2.56
C PHE A 1 -14.99 -8.19 -3.77
N LEU A 2 -15.81 -7.13 -3.80
CA LEU A 2 -16.57 -6.76 -5.00
C LEU A 2 -15.65 -5.87 -5.84
N PHE A 3 -15.34 -6.27 -7.06
CA PHE A 3 -14.69 -5.40 -8.04
C PHE A 3 -15.80 -4.70 -8.84
N HIS A 4 -16.27 -3.56 -8.34
CA HIS A 4 -16.93 -2.61 -9.23
C HIS A 4 -15.85 -1.78 -9.91
N GLN A 5 -15.90 -1.73 -11.24
CA GLN A 5 -15.09 -0.80 -12.00
C GLN A 5 -15.67 0.59 -11.74
N LEU A 6 -15.00 1.37 -10.91
CA LEU A 6 -15.36 2.74 -10.64
C LEU A 6 -14.76 3.61 -11.75
N ASP A 7 -15.53 4.60 -12.21
CA ASP A 7 -15.07 5.54 -13.24
C ASP A 7 -14.08 6.59 -12.70
N GLY A 8 -13.79 6.56 -11.39
CA GLY A 8 -12.87 7.47 -10.71
C GLY A 8 -11.51 6.83 -10.36
N PRO A 9 -10.67 7.55 -9.59
CA PRO A 9 -9.32 7.09 -9.25
C PRO A 9 -9.27 5.93 -8.25
N ILE A 10 -10.34 5.64 -7.50
CA ILE A 10 -10.30 4.57 -6.48
C ILE A 10 -10.09 3.22 -7.16
N SER A 11 -8.97 2.58 -6.84
CA SER A 11 -8.59 1.28 -7.41
C SER A 11 -9.30 0.13 -6.70
N TYR A 12 -9.46 0.22 -5.37
CA TYR A 12 -10.28 -0.71 -4.59
C TYR A 12 -10.68 -0.11 -3.24
N ILE A 13 -11.70 -0.68 -2.62
CA ILE A 13 -12.23 -0.26 -1.33
C ILE A 13 -12.19 -1.45 -0.37
N THR A 14 -11.77 -1.21 0.87
CA THR A 14 -11.82 -2.23 1.92
C THR A 14 -12.48 -1.70 3.18
N ASP A 15 -13.30 -2.51 3.84
CA ASP A 15 -13.72 -2.25 5.21
C ASP A 15 -12.72 -2.91 6.17
N ALA A 16 -12.10 -2.13 7.04
CA ALA A 16 -11.15 -2.62 8.03
C ALA A 16 -11.81 -3.66 8.96
N GLY A 17 -13.07 -3.45 9.35
CA GLY A 17 -13.79 -4.35 10.27
C GLY A 17 -14.03 -5.74 9.68
N GLN A 18 -14.14 -5.84 8.36
CA GLN A 18 -14.26 -7.13 7.65
C GLN A 18 -12.93 -7.88 7.53
N LYS A 19 -11.79 -7.18 7.64
CA LYS A 19 -10.45 -7.79 7.63
C LYS A 19 -10.03 -8.24 9.03
N ASN A 20 -10.30 -7.41 10.03
CA ASN A 20 -10.01 -7.70 11.42
C ASN A 20 -10.97 -6.88 12.31
N THR A 21 -11.85 -7.56 13.04
CA THR A 21 -12.85 -6.93 13.89
C THR A 21 -12.25 -6.09 15.02
N ASP A 22 -11.04 -6.43 15.47
CA ASP A 22 -10.34 -5.71 16.53
C ASP A 22 -9.89 -4.31 16.09
N MET A 23 -9.84 -4.05 14.78
CA MET A 23 -9.55 -2.71 14.25
C MET A 23 -10.75 -1.75 14.41
N VAL A 24 -11.96 -2.26 14.66
CA VAL A 24 -13.18 -1.44 14.80
C VAL A 24 -14.04 -1.88 15.98
N PRO A 25 -13.56 -1.71 17.24
CA PRO A 25 -14.26 -2.20 18.43
C PRO A 25 -15.59 -1.48 18.70
N SER A 26 -15.85 -0.34 18.04
CA SER A 26 -17.10 0.42 18.18
C SER A 26 -18.30 -0.22 17.44
N GLY A 27 -18.08 -1.23 16.59
CA GLY A 27 -19.10 -1.79 15.72
C GLY A 27 -19.47 -0.91 14.51
N LYS A 28 -18.76 0.22 14.32
CA LYS A 28 -18.83 1.03 13.10
C LYS A 28 -18.04 0.36 11.96
N SER A 29 -18.03 0.97 10.78
CA SER A 29 -17.15 0.57 9.66
C SER A 29 -16.02 1.58 9.47
N ILE A 30 -14.85 1.10 9.04
CA ILE A 30 -13.76 1.96 8.58
C ILE A 30 -13.53 1.64 7.10
N ILE A 31 -14.07 2.50 6.23
CA ILE A 31 -13.94 2.36 4.79
C ILE A 31 -12.61 2.97 4.34
N GLN A 32 -11.80 2.16 3.66
CA GLN A 32 -10.48 2.52 3.18
C GLN A 32 -10.49 2.49 1.65
N PRO A 33 -10.73 3.63 0.98
CA PRO A 33 -10.53 3.76 -0.45
C PRO A 33 -9.02 3.84 -0.74
N TRP A 34 -8.54 2.98 -1.64
CA TRP A 34 -7.14 2.96 -2.07
C TRP A 34 -7.06 3.45 -3.51
N VAL A 35 -6.35 4.56 -3.71
CA VAL A 35 -5.91 5.00 -5.03
C VAL A 35 -4.51 4.45 -5.24
N CYS A 36 -4.36 3.55 -6.20
CA CYS A 36 -3.08 2.91 -6.52
C CYS A 36 -2.48 3.49 -7.81
N TYR A 37 -1.21 3.17 -8.05
CA TYR A 37 -0.57 3.48 -9.33
C TYR A 37 -1.34 2.82 -10.48
N PRO A 38 -1.49 3.49 -11.65
CA PRO A 38 -0.90 4.78 -12.01
C PRO A 38 -1.69 6.01 -11.55
N GLU A 39 -2.92 5.85 -11.11
CA GLU A 39 -3.81 6.97 -10.78
C GLU A 39 -3.31 7.80 -9.60
N SER A 40 -2.72 7.16 -8.59
CA SER A 40 -2.17 7.87 -7.42
C SER A 40 -1.07 8.86 -7.77
N ALA A 41 -0.32 8.62 -8.85
CA ALA A 41 0.74 9.52 -9.30
C ALA A 41 0.17 10.88 -9.77
N LYS A 42 -1.06 10.90 -10.28
CA LYS A 42 -1.74 12.13 -10.71
C LYS A 42 -2.21 12.98 -9.53
N LEU A 43 -2.37 12.37 -8.35
CA LEU A 43 -2.88 13.03 -7.15
C LEU A 43 -1.79 13.64 -6.26
N VAL A 44 -0.50 13.36 -6.53
CA VAL A 44 0.62 13.75 -5.64
C VAL A 44 0.65 15.25 -5.35
N ALA A 45 0.31 16.07 -6.34
CA ALA A 45 0.33 17.54 -6.23
C ALA A 45 -0.98 18.13 -5.68
N MET A 46 -2.04 17.34 -5.54
CA MET A 46 -3.33 17.80 -5.01
C MET A 46 -3.26 17.93 -3.49
N SER A 47 -4.09 18.81 -2.92
CA SER A 47 -4.29 18.94 -1.47
C SER A 47 -5.09 17.77 -0.89
N ASP A 48 -5.02 17.61 0.44
CA ASP A 48 -5.77 16.58 1.16
C ASP A 48 -7.28 16.74 0.99
N ASP A 49 -7.78 17.99 0.99
CA ASP A 49 -9.20 18.30 0.83
C ASP A 49 -9.72 17.96 -0.57
N GLU A 50 -8.93 18.25 -1.61
CA GLU A 50 -9.29 17.93 -2.99
C GLU A 50 -9.36 16.41 -3.22
N ILE A 51 -8.38 15.66 -2.69
CA ILE A 51 -8.37 14.20 -2.78
C ILE A 51 -9.53 13.61 -1.98
N THR A 52 -9.81 14.16 -0.80
CA THR A 52 -10.92 13.73 0.04
C THR A 52 -12.26 13.93 -0.68
N GLY A 53 -12.50 15.11 -1.25
CA GLY A 53 -13.72 15.40 -2.00
C GLY A 53 -13.90 14.48 -3.20
N LEU A 54 -12.83 14.22 -3.94
CA LEU A 54 -12.80 13.28 -5.06
C LEU A 54 -13.20 11.86 -4.63
N CYS A 55 -12.57 11.34 -3.56
CA CYS A 55 -12.86 10.01 -3.04
C CYS A 55 -14.30 9.90 -2.50
N ILE A 56 -14.81 10.91 -1.77
CA ILE A 56 -16.19 10.89 -1.27
C ILE A 56 -17.17 10.89 -2.45
N SER A 57 -16.96 11.75 -3.45
CA SER A 57 -17.80 11.81 -4.63
C SER A 57 -17.87 10.48 -5.38
N GLU A 58 -16.78 9.73 -5.40
CA GLU A 58 -16.75 8.41 -6.02
C GLU A 58 -17.40 7.33 -5.14
N LEU A 59 -17.18 7.40 -3.82
CA LEU A 59 -17.81 6.50 -2.85
C LEU A 59 -19.33 6.60 -2.85
N GLU A 60 -19.91 7.77 -3.08
CA GLU A 60 -21.36 7.97 -3.23
C GLU A 60 -21.98 7.10 -4.33
N ASN A 61 -21.23 6.75 -5.37
CA ASN A 61 -21.72 5.87 -6.44
C ASN A 61 -21.87 4.41 -5.98
N VAL A 62 -21.18 4.03 -4.90
CA VAL A 62 -21.17 2.67 -4.35
C VAL A 62 -21.99 2.57 -3.08
N PHE A 63 -21.92 3.62 -2.25
CA PHE A 63 -22.58 3.74 -0.96
C PHE A 63 -23.39 5.05 -0.97
N PRO A 64 -24.64 5.02 -1.44
CA PRO A 64 -25.48 6.21 -1.48
C PRO A 64 -25.61 6.84 -0.09
N GLU A 65 -25.50 8.16 -0.03
CA GLU A 65 -25.60 8.99 1.18
C GLU A 65 -24.43 8.81 2.17
N ILE A 66 -23.34 8.13 1.78
CA ILE A 66 -22.19 7.89 2.66
C ILE A 66 -21.61 9.18 3.23
N SER A 67 -21.61 10.28 2.47
CA SER A 67 -21.13 11.58 2.94
C SER A 67 -21.83 12.05 4.22
N GLY A 68 -23.12 11.71 4.40
CA GLY A 68 -23.86 12.03 5.61
C GLY A 68 -23.52 11.14 6.82
N TRP A 69 -22.79 10.04 6.61
CA TRP A 69 -22.45 9.06 7.64
C TRP A 69 -20.98 9.13 8.06
N ILE A 70 -20.17 9.95 7.37
CA ILE A 70 -18.75 10.09 7.69
C ILE A 70 -18.58 10.96 8.94
N GLU A 71 -18.12 10.33 10.02
CA GLU A 71 -17.79 11.02 11.27
C GLU A 71 -16.32 11.46 11.34
N HIS A 72 -15.44 10.79 10.60
CA HIS A 72 -14.01 11.06 10.62
C HIS A 72 -13.35 10.69 9.29
N ILE A 73 -12.36 11.50 8.89
CA ILE A 73 -11.53 11.29 7.71
C ILE A 73 -10.07 11.39 8.13
N HIS A 74 -9.28 10.42 7.67
CA HIS A 74 -7.84 10.45 7.81
C HIS A 74 -7.21 10.05 6.48
N MET A 75 -6.24 10.85 6.02
CA MET A 75 -5.50 10.55 4.81
C MET A 75 -4.04 10.28 5.12
N THR A 76 -3.52 9.21 4.50
CA THR A 76 -2.10 8.85 4.57
C THR A 76 -1.54 8.80 3.15
N ARG A 77 -0.44 9.52 2.93
CA ARG A 77 0.27 9.55 1.64
C ARG A 77 1.51 8.67 1.71
N HIS A 78 1.71 7.83 0.70
CA HIS A 78 2.92 7.04 0.53
C HIS A 78 3.55 7.29 -0.85
N PRO A 79 4.30 8.40 -1.04
CA PRO A 79 4.89 8.75 -2.34
C PRO A 79 5.79 7.65 -2.92
N TYR A 80 6.42 6.86 -2.05
CA TYR A 80 7.25 5.72 -2.39
C TYR A 80 6.85 4.49 -1.56
N GLY A 81 5.55 4.18 -1.55
CA GLY A 81 4.99 3.14 -0.66
C GLY A 81 5.32 1.71 -1.05
N VAL A 82 5.46 1.41 -2.35
CA VAL A 82 5.70 0.05 -2.85
C VAL A 82 6.75 0.10 -3.98
N PRO A 83 7.81 -0.72 -3.93
CA PRO A 83 8.80 -0.79 -4.99
C PRO A 83 8.24 -1.43 -6.26
N PHE A 84 8.46 -0.79 -7.40
CA PHE A 84 8.11 -1.35 -8.71
C PHE A 84 9.28 -2.14 -9.28
N HIS A 85 9.02 -3.39 -9.65
CA HIS A 85 10.03 -4.31 -10.15
C HIS A 85 9.89 -4.50 -11.65
N SER A 86 10.81 -3.90 -12.41
CA SER A 86 10.89 -4.14 -13.84
C SER A 86 11.37 -5.55 -14.16
N THR A 87 11.15 -6.00 -15.39
CA THR A 87 11.65 -7.29 -15.86
C THR A 87 13.16 -7.45 -15.55
N GLY A 88 13.52 -8.63 -15.03
CA GLY A 88 14.88 -8.94 -14.63
C GLY A 88 15.31 -8.39 -13.26
N HIS A 89 14.42 -7.71 -12.51
CA HIS A 89 14.73 -7.18 -11.17
C HIS A 89 15.29 -8.24 -10.23
N VAL A 90 14.63 -9.39 -10.14
CA VAL A 90 15.05 -10.49 -9.24
C VAL A 90 16.48 -10.95 -9.53
N ARG A 91 16.87 -11.03 -10.82
CA ARG A 91 18.23 -11.40 -11.20
C ARG A 91 19.24 -10.34 -10.74
N ARG A 92 18.96 -9.06 -11.00
CA ARG A 92 19.83 -7.94 -10.59
C ARG A 92 19.95 -7.85 -9.06
N ALA A 93 18.85 -8.04 -8.35
CA ALA A 93 18.82 -8.10 -6.89
C ALA A 93 19.70 -9.24 -6.35
N CYS A 94 19.60 -10.44 -6.93
CA CYS A 94 20.43 -11.58 -6.56
C CYS A 94 21.93 -11.33 -6.82
N ASP A 95 22.28 -10.83 -8.01
CA ASP A 95 23.66 -10.49 -8.36
C ASP A 95 24.23 -9.41 -7.44
N PHE A 96 23.42 -8.40 -7.07
CA PHE A 96 23.78 -7.37 -6.11
C PHE A 96 24.02 -7.94 -4.71
N MET A 97 23.09 -8.74 -4.18
CA MET A 97 23.24 -9.35 -2.85
C MET A 97 24.53 -10.16 -2.76
N HIS A 98 24.79 -11.04 -3.74
CA HIS A 98 26.03 -11.82 -3.79
C HIS A 98 27.29 -10.94 -3.85
N ALA A 99 27.24 -9.82 -4.57
CA ALA A 99 28.36 -8.89 -4.63
C ALA A 99 28.63 -8.21 -3.28
N MET A 100 27.58 -7.89 -2.52
CA MET A 100 27.71 -7.26 -1.21
C MET A 100 28.13 -8.27 -0.13
N ASP A 101 27.68 -9.52 -0.20
CA ASP A 101 28.12 -10.56 0.74
C ASP A 101 29.64 -10.79 0.68
N ARG A 102 30.21 -10.78 -0.54
CA ARG A 102 31.67 -10.88 -0.74
C ARG A 102 32.41 -9.73 -0.07
N ARG A 103 31.75 -8.58 0.11
CA ARG A 103 32.26 -7.40 0.82
C ARG A 103 31.90 -7.39 2.31
N LYS A 104 31.28 -8.46 2.82
CA LYS A 104 30.79 -8.57 4.21
C LYS A 104 29.76 -7.48 4.56
N ILE A 105 28.94 -7.06 3.59
CA ILE A 105 27.86 -6.09 3.77
C ILE A 105 26.55 -6.77 3.39
N SER A 106 25.52 -6.66 4.22
CA SER A 106 24.17 -7.15 3.91
C SER A 106 23.18 -6.00 3.87
N PHE A 107 22.27 -6.08 2.91
CA PHE A 107 21.14 -5.17 2.76
C PHE A 107 19.87 -5.94 3.10
N CYS A 108 18.97 -5.32 3.85
CA CYS A 108 17.72 -5.93 4.32
C CYS A 108 16.56 -5.01 3.97
N GLY A 109 15.46 -5.58 3.49
CA GLY A 109 14.26 -4.85 3.12
C GLY A 109 13.40 -5.57 2.08
N ASP A 110 12.28 -4.96 1.75
CA ASP A 110 11.22 -5.49 0.89
C ASP A 110 11.44 -5.23 -0.61
N TYR A 111 12.38 -4.34 -0.93
CA TYR A 111 12.80 -3.96 -2.29
C TYR A 111 13.49 -5.09 -3.08
N PHE A 112 13.69 -6.26 -2.47
CA PHE A 112 14.21 -7.43 -3.18
C PHE A 112 13.12 -8.26 -3.87
N SER A 113 11.91 -8.34 -3.32
CA SER A 113 10.88 -9.24 -3.88
C SER A 113 9.44 -8.71 -3.91
N GLY A 114 9.20 -7.40 -3.79
CA GLY A 114 8.00 -6.76 -4.32
C GLY A 114 7.20 -5.95 -3.31
N GLY A 115 7.87 -5.42 -2.27
CA GLY A 115 7.19 -4.65 -1.23
C GLY A 115 6.48 -5.50 -0.18
N TYR A 116 6.83 -6.78 -0.07
CA TYR A 116 6.23 -7.69 0.91
C TYR A 116 7.06 -7.72 2.19
N MET A 117 6.38 -7.75 3.34
CA MET A 117 7.01 -7.83 4.66
C MET A 117 7.87 -9.09 4.81
N GLU A 118 7.42 -10.21 4.25
CA GLU A 118 8.12 -11.49 4.26
C GLU A 118 9.52 -11.38 3.63
N SER A 119 9.68 -10.54 2.61
CA SER A 119 10.97 -10.26 1.97
C SER A 119 11.92 -9.51 2.89
N ALA A 120 11.40 -8.51 3.61
CA ALA A 120 12.16 -7.75 4.59
C ALA A 120 12.60 -8.65 5.76
N LEU A 121 11.70 -9.48 6.26
CA LEU A 121 11.99 -10.43 7.34
C LEU A 121 13.03 -11.48 6.89
N TRP A 122 12.83 -12.07 5.73
CA TRP A 122 13.76 -13.07 5.18
C TRP A 122 15.16 -12.50 4.97
N SER A 123 15.27 -11.29 4.40
CA SER A 123 16.58 -10.67 4.16
C SER A 123 17.30 -10.31 5.47
N ALA A 124 16.56 -9.89 6.50
CA ALA A 124 17.10 -9.68 7.84
C ALA A 124 17.58 -10.98 8.50
N GLU A 125 16.77 -12.04 8.46
CA GLU A 125 17.13 -13.35 9.02
C GLU A 125 18.37 -13.93 8.33
N ARG A 126 18.41 -13.84 7.00
CA ARG A 126 19.57 -14.23 6.19
C ARG A 126 20.83 -13.49 6.61
N ALA A 127 20.75 -12.16 6.77
CA ALA A 127 21.89 -11.35 7.19
C ALA A 127 22.42 -11.78 8.57
N ALA A 128 21.51 -11.99 9.53
CA ALA A 128 21.85 -12.45 10.86
C ALA A 128 22.56 -13.82 10.84
N LYS A 129 22.07 -14.78 10.04
CA LYS A 129 22.71 -16.10 9.90
C LYS A 129 24.10 -16.05 9.27
N MET A 130 24.36 -15.10 8.38
CA MET A 130 25.63 -15.01 7.65
C MET A 130 26.70 -14.21 8.39
N PHE A 131 26.31 -13.24 9.22
CA PHE A 131 27.22 -12.23 9.77
C PHE A 131 27.07 -11.98 11.28
N GLY A 132 26.05 -12.52 11.94
CA GLY A 132 25.89 -12.49 13.40
C GLY A 132 26.59 -13.65 14.07
#